data_AF-A0A7Z9SEH2-F1
#
_entry.id   AF-A0A7Z9SEH2-F1
#
_cell.length_a   1.000
_cell.length_b   1.000
_cell.length_c   1.000
_cell.angle_alpha   90.00
_cell.angle_beta   90.00
_cell.angle_gamma   90.00
#
_symmetry.space_group_name_H-M   'P 1'
#
loop_
_entity.id
_entity.type
_entity.pdbx_description
1 polymer ?
#
loop_
_entity_poly.entity_id
_entity_poly.type
_entity_poly.pdbx_seq_one_letter_code
_entity_poly.pdbx_strand_id
1 'polypeptide(L)'
;MAAVFIYLFIRLHDAVHHQGLSWLERFNWFWFLDHHHYIHHIDNDANTNFLLPLGDLLMGTLRLELTAEEQAKWPSYAEARTL
;
A
#
# COMPACT_ATOMS: atom_id res chain seq x y z
N MET A 1 -3.17 -24.51 1.02
CA MET A 1 -3.32 -23.43 2.03
C MET A 1 -2.35 -22.28 1.74
N ALA A 2 -1.03 -22.44 1.93
CA ALA A 2 -0.06 -21.36 1.68
C ALA A 2 -0.07 -20.80 0.24
N ALA A 3 -0.17 -21.68 -0.78
CA ALA A 3 -0.19 -21.25 -2.18
C ALA A 3 -1.37 -20.32 -2.53
N VAL A 4 -2.54 -20.54 -1.93
CA VAL A 4 -3.72 -19.67 -2.12
C VAL A 4 -3.46 -18.30 -1.52
N PHE A 5 -2.89 -18.27 -0.31
CA PHE A 5 -2.56 -17.03 0.36
C PHE A 5 -1.53 -16.20 -0.43
N ILE A 6 -0.45 -16.85 -0.89
CA ILE A 6 0.58 -16.22 -1.72
C ILE A 6 -0.01 -15.71 -3.03
N TYR A 7 -0.87 -16.50 -3.69
CA TYR A 7 -1.53 -16.08 -4.92
C TYR A 7 -2.39 -14.82 -4.69
N LEU A 8 -3.24 -14.81 -3.65
CA LEU A 8 -4.07 -13.65 -3.34
C LEU A 8 -3.24 -12.41 -3.00
N PHE A 9 -2.14 -12.59 -2.25
CA PHE A 9 -1.20 -11.53 -1.93
C PHE A 9 -0.63 -10.90 -3.20
N ILE A 10 -0.12 -11.72 -4.12
CA ILE A 10 0.43 -11.24 -5.41
C ILE A 10 -0.66 -10.52 -6.21
N ARG A 11 -1.85 -11.11 -6.35
CA ARG A 11 -2.94 -10.51 -7.13
C ARG A 11 -3.42 -9.18 -6.59
N LEU A 12 -3.46 -9.02 -5.27
CA LEU A 12 -3.84 -7.75 -4.65
C LEU A 12 -2.72 -6.71 -4.81
N HIS A 13 -1.47 -7.11 -4.59
CA HIS A 13 -0.33 -6.22 -4.80
C HIS A 13 -0.28 -5.72 -6.25
N ASP A 14 -0.44 -6.61 -7.23
CA ASP A 14 -0.52 -6.23 -8.65
C ASP A 14 -1.65 -5.23 -8.91
N ALA A 15 -2.80 -5.39 -8.25
CA ALA A 15 -3.95 -4.50 -8.42
C ALA A 15 -3.69 -3.09 -7.84
N VAL A 16 -2.96 -3.00 -6.72
CA VAL A 16 -2.52 -1.73 -6.14
C VAL A 16 -1.62 -0.96 -7.12
N HIS A 17 -0.73 -1.67 -7.84
CA HIS A 17 0.15 -1.06 -8.83
C HIS A 17 -0.54 -0.64 -10.13
N HIS A 18 -1.59 -1.36 -10.56
CA HIS A 18 -2.18 -1.17 -11.89
C HIS A 18 -3.67 -0.82 -11.82
N GLN A 19 -3.96 0.46 -11.99
CA GLN A 19 -5.31 1.03 -11.91
C GLN A 19 -6.20 0.60 -13.06
N GLY A 20 -7.51 0.57 -12.82
CA GLY A 20 -8.52 0.25 -13.81
C GLY A 20 -8.55 -1.24 -14.21
N LEU A 21 -7.69 -2.06 -13.62
CA LEU A 21 -7.58 -3.48 -13.94
C LEU A 21 -8.28 -4.37 -12.90
N SER A 22 -8.70 -3.82 -11.76
CA SER A 22 -9.25 -4.61 -10.65
C SER A 22 -10.62 -4.12 -10.19
N TRP A 23 -11.55 -5.07 -10.05
CA TRP A 23 -12.85 -4.82 -9.41
C TRP A 23 -12.73 -4.46 -7.92
N LEU A 24 -11.56 -4.69 -7.31
CA LEU A 24 -11.28 -4.39 -5.91
C LEU A 24 -11.26 -2.87 -5.64
N GLU A 25 -10.97 -2.05 -6.64
CA GLU A 25 -11.02 -0.58 -6.58
C GLU A 25 -12.40 -0.03 -6.19
N ARG A 26 -13.45 -0.87 -6.22
CA ARG A 26 -14.80 -0.50 -5.74
C ARG A 26 -14.93 -0.46 -4.23
N PHE A 27 -13.96 -1.00 -3.49
CA PHE A 27 -14.04 -1.10 -2.03
C PHE A 27 -13.12 -0.08 -1.35
N ASN A 28 -13.62 0.60 -0.33
CA ASN A 28 -12.85 1.60 0.42
C ASN A 28 -11.59 1.03 1.09
N TRP A 29 -11.62 -0.23 1.53
CA TRP A 29 -10.44 -0.87 2.13
C TRP A 29 -9.29 -1.02 1.12
N PHE A 30 -9.58 -1.14 -0.18
CA PHE A 30 -8.54 -1.24 -1.21
C PHE A 30 -7.72 0.05 -1.26
N TRP A 31 -8.40 1.21 -1.24
CA TRP A 31 -7.75 2.52 -1.26
C TRP A 31 -6.92 2.79 -0.01
N PHE A 32 -7.31 2.22 1.12
CA PHE A 32 -6.47 2.24 2.31
C PHE A 32 -5.16 1.47 2.09
N LEU A 33 -5.22 0.26 1.52
CA LEU A 33 -4.02 -0.55 1.26
C LEU A 33 -3.13 0.08 0.18
N ASP A 34 -3.73 0.70 -0.83
CA ASP A 34 -3.03 1.43 -1.88
C ASP A 34 -2.23 2.61 -1.31
N HIS A 35 -2.85 3.43 -0.46
CA HIS A 35 -2.15 4.52 0.25
C HIS A 35 -1.08 4.02 1.23
N HIS A 36 -1.38 2.95 1.98
CA HIS A 36 -0.43 2.30 2.89
C HIS A 36 0.81 1.80 2.14
N HIS A 37 0.62 1.20 0.97
CA HIS A 37 1.68 0.72 0.07
C HIS A 37 2.45 1.86 -0.62
N TYR A 38 1.78 2.97 -0.93
CA TYR A 38 2.47 4.19 -1.38
C TYR A 38 3.47 4.72 -0.34
N ILE A 39 3.10 4.74 0.95
CA ILE A 39 4.04 5.13 2.01
C ILE A 39 5.20 4.14 2.12
N HIS A 40 4.96 2.83 1.96
CA HIS A 40 6.02 1.82 1.92
C HIS A 40 7.04 2.08 0.80
N HIS A 41 6.60 2.57 -0.37
CA HIS A 41 7.53 2.94 -1.45
C HIS A 41 8.40 4.16 -1.14
N ILE A 42 7.95 5.04 -0.24
CA ILE A 42 8.72 6.20 0.23
C ILE A 42 9.71 5.78 1.32
N ASP A 43 9.26 4.91 2.23
CA ASP A 43 10.03 4.36 3.35
C ASP A 43 9.83 2.84 3.41
N ASN A 44 10.80 2.10 2.88
CA ASN A 44 10.70 0.64 2.77
C ASN A 44 10.76 -0.09 4.12
N ASP A 45 11.13 0.60 5.21
CA ASP A 45 11.13 0.04 6.57
C ASP A 45 9.75 0.17 7.24
N ALA A 46 8.84 0.95 6.66
CA ALA A 46 7.47 1.11 7.10
C ALA A 46 6.49 0.30 6.25
N ASN A 47 5.33 -0.03 6.83
CA ASN A 47 4.19 -0.61 6.10
C ASN A 47 4.55 -1.89 5.31
N THR A 48 5.43 -2.70 5.88
CA THR A 48 6.00 -3.92 5.28
C THR A 48 4.96 -5.03 5.08
N ASN A 49 3.88 -5.03 5.86
CA ASN A 49 2.80 -6.01 5.76
C ASN A 49 1.58 -5.42 5.06
N PHE A 50 1.73 -5.13 3.77
CA PHE A 50 0.72 -4.39 3.00
C PHE A 50 -0.68 -5.03 3.03
N LEU A 51 -0.79 -6.37 3.04
CA LEU A 51 -2.09 -7.07 3.02
C LEU A 51 -2.76 -7.07 4.40
N LEU A 52 -1.96 -7.08 5.47
CA LEU A 52 -2.42 -7.13 6.85
C LEU A 52 -1.74 -5.99 7.63
N PRO A 53 -2.27 -4.75 7.54
CA PRO A 53 -1.75 -3.58 8.27
C PRO A 53 -1.69 -3.79 9.79
N LEU A 54 -2.46 -4.76 10.32
CA LEU A 54 -2.37 -5.22 11.70
C LEU A 54 -0.97 -5.75 12.05
N GLY A 55 -0.27 -6.37 11.10
CA GLY A 55 1.12 -6.79 11.26
C GLY A 55 2.02 -5.58 11.53
N ASP A 56 1.90 -4.52 10.74
CA ASP A 56 2.67 -3.30 10.96
C ASP A 56 2.29 -2.59 12.26
N LEU A 57 1.01 -2.65 12.67
CA LEU A 57 0.58 -2.14 13.97
C LEU A 57 1.28 -2.89 15.11
N LEU A 58 1.30 -4.22 15.05
CA LEU A 58 1.88 -5.07 16.08
C LEU A 58 3.41 -4.96 16.14
N MET A 59 4.06 -4.72 14.99
CA MET A 59 5.50 -4.61 14.86
C MET A 59 6.02 -3.17 15.03
N GLY A 60 5.13 -2.18 15.10
CA GLY A 60 5.49 -0.76 15.26
C GLY A 60 5.98 -0.09 13.98
N THR A 61 5.72 -0.68 12.81
CA THR A 61 6.12 -0.17 11.48
C THR A 61 4.96 0.53 10.76
N LEU A 62 3.78 0.64 11.39
CA LEU A 62 2.60 1.26 10.79
C LEU A 62 2.79 2.78 10.68
N ARG A 63 2.72 3.28 9.45
CA ARG A 63 2.68 4.70 9.12
C ARG A 63 1.43 5.01 8.31
N LEU A 64 0.70 6.04 8.72
CA LEU A 64 -0.51 6.51 8.04
C LEU A 64 -0.29 7.79 7.23
N GLU A 65 0.77 8.53 7.56
CA GLU A 65 1.09 9.83 7.00
C GLU A 65 2.59 9.97 6.73
N LEU A 66 2.91 10.81 5.75
CA LEU A 66 4.27 11.24 5.45
C LEU A 66 4.66 12.40 6.37
N THR A 67 5.95 12.47 6.71
CA THR A 67 6.54 13.66 7.34
C THR A 67 6.52 14.84 6.37
N ALA A 68 6.61 16.06 6.89
CA ALA A 68 6.68 17.26 6.06
C ALA A 68 7.86 17.25 5.07
N GLU A 69 8.98 16.63 5.47
CA GLU A 69 10.18 16.49 4.64
C GLU A 69 9.95 15.51 3.48
N GLU A 70 9.30 14.37 3.74
CA GLU A 70 8.96 13.40 2.69
C GLU A 70 7.91 13.96 1.72
N GLN A 71 6.92 14.70 2.23
CA GLN A 71 5.91 15.38 1.40
C GLN A 71 6.54 16.42 0.45
N ALA A 72 7.63 17.08 0.88
CA ALA A 72 8.35 18.03 0.04
C ALA A 72 9.27 17.36 -0.99
N LYS A 73 9.68 16.11 -0.75
CA LYS A 73 10.66 15.38 -1.55
C LYS A 73 10.04 14.46 -2.60
N TRP A 74 8.91 13.83 -2.26
CA TRP A 74 8.28 12.81 -3.08
C TRP A 74 6.97 13.31 -3.70
N PRO A 75 6.54 12.76 -4.85
CA PRO A 75 5.24 13.06 -5.42
C PRO A 75 4.14 12.77 -4.41
N SER A 76 3.11 13.61 -4.36
CA SER A 76 1.91 13.34 -3.58
C SER A 76 1.24 12.03 -4.02
N TYR A 77 0.42 11.45 -3.14
CA TYR A 77 -0.32 10.23 -3.47
C TYR A 77 -1.12 10.36 -4.79
N ALA A 78 -1.76 11.51 -5.01
CA ALA A 78 -2.50 11.77 -6.24
C ALA A 78 -1.59 11.83 -7.49
N GLU A 79 -0.39 12.41 -7.38
CA GLU A 79 0.58 12.48 -8.47
C GLU A 79 1.21 11.11 -8.75
N ALA A 80 1.57 10.35 -7.71
CA ALA A 80 2.12 9.01 -7.82
C ALA A 80 1.18 8.05 -8.56
N ARG A 81 -0.14 8.26 -8.42
CA ARG A 81 -1.18 7.53 -9.15
C ARG A 81 -1.29 7.92 -10.63
N THR A 82 -0.57 8.94 -11.11
CA THR A 82 -0.61 9.32 -12.53
C THR A 82 0.64 8.91 -13.31
N LEU A 83 1.63 8.34 -12.61
CA LEU A 83 2.90 7.84 -13.15
C LEU A 83 2.78 6.38 -13.60
#